data_AF-A0A6L8I023-F1
#
_entry.id   AF-A0A6L8I023-F1
#
_cell.length_a   1.000
_cell.length_b   1.000
_cell.length_c   1.000
_cell.angle_alpha   90.00
_cell.angle_beta   90.00
_cell.angle_gamma   90.00
#
_symmetry.space_group_name_H-M   'P 1'
#
loop_
_entity.id
_entity.type
_entity.pdbx_description
1 polymer ?
#
loop_
_entity_poly.entity_id
_entity_poly.type
_entity_poly.pdbx_seq_one_letter_code
_entity_poly.pdbx_strand_id
1 'polypeptide(L)'
;MPETALSALVQLTSFETMLALVAGVVIGLVVGILPGLGGTAGLALLLPLVFGMDPDAALALMIGLVAVTTTSDTFPSVLMGIPGTSGSQATVLDGFPMSKKGEGTRA
;
A
#
# COMPACT_ATOMS: atom_id res chain seq x y z
N MET A 1 2.87 8.06 32.41
CA MET A 1 3.76 7.79 31.24
C MET A 1 3.74 6.32 30.80
N PRO A 2 3.94 5.31 31.67
CA PRO A 2 3.79 3.91 31.25
C PRO A 2 2.33 3.51 30.97
N GLU A 3 1.37 4.02 31.74
CA GLU A 3 -0.06 3.69 31.57
C GLU A 3 -0.66 4.20 30.25
N THR A 4 -0.20 5.37 29.79
CA THR A 4 -0.58 5.94 28.48
C THR A 4 0.00 5.14 27.32
N ALA A 5 1.21 4.59 27.48
CA ALA A 5 1.81 3.73 26.46
C ALA A 5 1.08 2.38 26.35
N LEU A 6 0.68 1.81 27.50
CA LEU A 6 -0.06 0.56 27.52
C LEU A 6 -1.46 0.69 26.92
N SER A 7 -2.18 1.77 27.25
CA SER A 7 -3.50 2.04 26.66
C SER A 7 -3.43 2.24 25.15
N ALA A 8 -2.45 2.99 24.65
CA ALA A 8 -2.23 3.11 23.20
C ALA A 8 -1.93 1.76 22.53
N LEU A 9 -1.16 0.89 23.17
CA LEU A 9 -0.86 -0.45 22.63
C LEU A 9 -2.13 -1.31 22.51
N VAL A 10 -3.02 -1.24 23.50
CA VAL A 10 -4.32 -1.95 23.46
C VAL A 10 -5.24 -1.35 22.39
N GLN A 11 -5.22 -0.04 22.21
CA GLN A 11 -5.99 0.65 21.17
C GLN A 11 -5.58 0.21 19.76
N LEU A 12 -4.28 -0.02 19.52
CA LEU A 12 -3.75 -0.50 18.24
C LEU A 12 -4.26 -1.89 17.86
N THR A 13 -4.55 -2.73 18.84
CA THR A 13 -5.07 -4.09 18.62
C THR A 13 -6.60 -4.15 18.69
N SER A 14 -7.26 -3.00 18.82
CA SER A 14 -8.72 -2.93 18.80
C SER A 14 -9.27 -3.43 17.46
N PHE A 15 -10.48 -3.99 17.50
CA PHE A 15 -11.10 -4.57 16.32
C PHE A 15 -11.30 -3.54 15.20
N GLU A 16 -11.69 -2.31 15.53
CA GLU A 16 -11.91 -1.23 14.56
C GLU A 16 -10.61 -0.83 13.86
N THR A 17 -9.54 -0.58 14.63
CA THR A 17 -8.21 -0.24 14.09
C THR A 17 -7.67 -1.36 13.19
N MET A 18 -7.85 -2.63 13.60
CA MET A 18 -7.43 -3.78 12.81
C MET A 18 -8.23 -3.97 11.54
N LEU A 19 -9.55 -3.77 11.59
CA LEU A 19 -10.40 -3.82 10.40
C LEU A 19 -10.02 -2.71 9.41
N ALA A 20 -9.77 -1.50 9.91
CA ALA A 20 -9.30 -0.38 9.09
C ALA A 20 -7.92 -0.67 8.48
N LEU A 21 -6.97 -1.22 9.23
CA LEU A 21 -5.66 -1.62 8.70
C LEU A 21 -5.80 -2.63 7.55
N VAL A 22 -6.60 -3.69 7.74
CA VAL A 22 -6.83 -4.72 6.73
C VAL A 22 -7.51 -4.14 5.48
N ALA A 23 -8.51 -3.29 5.67
CA ALA A 23 -9.14 -2.58 4.56
C ALA A 23 -8.12 -1.72 3.80
N GLY A 24 -7.23 -1.03 4.53
CA GLY A 24 -6.15 -0.23 3.98
C GLY A 24 -5.22 -1.07 3.11
N VAL A 25 -4.78 -2.22 3.62
CA VAL A 25 -3.96 -3.19 2.88
C VAL A 25 -4.64 -3.63 1.59
N VAL A 26 -5.93 -4.00 1.64
CA VAL A 26 -6.65 -4.42 0.43
C VAL A 26 -6.72 -3.30 -0.60
N ILE A 27 -7.06 -2.08 -0.17
CA ILE A 27 -7.09 -0.90 -1.05
C ILE A 27 -5.71 -0.63 -1.63
N GLY A 28 -4.66 -0.70 -0.80
CA GLY A 28 -3.27 -0.49 -1.22
C GLY A 28 -2.79 -1.49 -2.27
N LEU A 29 -3.15 -2.77 -2.11
CA LEU A 29 -2.84 -3.80 -3.10
C LEU A 29 -3.53 -3.49 -4.44
N VAL A 30 -4.81 -3.12 -4.41
CA VAL A 30 -5.56 -2.76 -5.63
C VAL A 30 -4.94 -1.53 -6.30
N VAL A 31 -4.70 -0.46 -5.52
CA VAL A 31 -4.11 0.78 -6.02
C VAL A 31 -2.72 0.53 -6.60
N GLY A 32 -1.88 -0.26 -5.93
CA GLY A 32 -0.51 -0.50 -6.40
C GLY A 32 -0.43 -1.35 -7.67
N ILE A 33 -1.45 -2.16 -7.99
CA ILE A 33 -1.48 -2.89 -9.27
C ILE A 33 -1.91 -1.97 -10.44
N LEU A 34 -2.54 -0.81 -10.15
CA LEU A 34 -2.94 0.15 -11.18
C LEU A 34 -1.70 0.92 -11.70
N PRO A 35 -1.36 0.78 -13.00
CA PRO A 35 -0.16 1.39 -13.56
C PRO A 35 -0.21 2.92 -13.44
N GLY A 36 0.89 3.52 -12.97
CA GLY A 36 1.04 4.97 -12.83
C GLY A 36 0.36 5.60 -11.61
N LEU A 37 -0.34 4.84 -10.76
CA LEU A 37 -1.10 5.42 -9.64
C LEU A 37 -0.28 5.55 -8.35
N GLY A 38 0.55 4.57 -7.99
CA GLY A 38 1.47 4.67 -6.85
C GLY A 38 0.83 4.93 -5.48
N GLY A 39 1.64 4.91 -4.41
CA GLY A 39 1.13 5.08 -3.04
C GLY A 39 0.65 6.50 -2.72
N THR A 40 1.27 7.52 -3.30
CA THR A 40 0.94 8.94 -3.04
C THR A 40 -0.43 9.33 -3.61
N ALA A 41 -0.77 8.91 -4.83
CA ALA A 41 -2.10 9.16 -5.37
C ALA A 41 -3.16 8.33 -4.64
N GLY A 42 -2.82 7.10 -4.24
CA GLY A 42 -3.68 6.27 -3.37
C GLY A 42 -4.06 6.98 -2.08
N LEU A 43 -3.08 7.55 -1.36
CA LEU A 43 -3.34 8.35 -0.17
C LEU A 43 -4.20 9.59 -0.48
N ALA A 44 -3.93 10.30 -1.57
CA ALA A 44 -4.71 11.48 -1.96
C ALA A 44 -6.19 11.13 -2.22
N LEU A 45 -6.47 9.96 -2.81
CA LEU A 45 -7.82 9.45 -3.02
C LEU A 45 -8.49 9.00 -1.72
N LEU A 46 -7.72 8.56 -0.73
CA LEU A 46 -8.21 8.11 0.56
C LEU A 46 -8.52 9.27 1.53
N LEU A 47 -7.79 10.39 1.43
CA LEU A 47 -7.96 11.56 2.31
C LEU A 47 -9.41 12.05 2.47
N PRO A 48 -10.22 12.19 1.39
CA PRO A 48 -11.64 12.56 1.51
C PRO A 48 -12.46 11.60 2.37
N LEU A 49 -12.12 10.30 2.35
CA LEU A 49 -12.88 9.24 2.98
C LEU A 49 -12.57 9.10 4.48
N VAL A 50 -11.37 9.54 4.90
CA VAL A 50 -10.98 9.50 6.31
C VAL A 50 -11.45 10.71 7.11
N PHE A 51 -12.02 11.74 6.46
CA PHE A 51 -12.62 12.86 7.18
C PHE A 51 -13.83 12.39 8.01
N GLY A 52 -13.79 12.64 9.31
CA GLY A 52 -14.85 12.25 10.25
C GLY A 52 -14.73 10.83 10.81
N MET A 53 -13.72 10.06 10.39
CA MET A 53 -13.34 8.81 11.05
C MET A 53 -12.63 9.08 12.37
N ASP A 54 -12.63 8.09 13.26
CA ASP A 54 -11.75 8.10 14.43
C ASP A 54 -10.27 8.18 13.96
N PRO A 55 -9.44 9.05 14.58
CA PRO A 55 -8.05 9.25 14.15
C PRO A 55 -7.21 7.98 14.12
N ASP A 56 -7.42 7.05 15.05
CA ASP A 56 -6.63 5.82 15.15
C ASP A 56 -6.95 4.89 13.97
N ALA A 57 -8.23 4.72 13.66
CA ALA A 57 -8.70 3.94 12.53
C ALA A 57 -8.29 4.56 11.18
N ALA A 58 -8.39 5.89 11.06
CA ALA A 58 -7.97 6.62 9.86
C ALA A 58 -6.47 6.44 9.58
N LEU A 59 -5.63 6.56 10.61
CA LEU A 59 -4.19 6.33 10.50
C LEU A 59 -3.87 4.88 10.13
N ALA A 60 -4.54 3.91 10.76
CA ALA A 60 -4.38 2.50 10.43
C ALA A 60 -4.74 2.20 8.96
N LEU A 61 -5.84 2.75 8.46
CA LEU A 61 -6.25 2.63 7.05
C LEU A 61 -5.19 3.18 6.09
N MET A 62 -4.69 4.39 6.35
CA MET A 62 -3.65 5.02 5.54
C MET A 62 -2.32 4.25 5.57
N ILE A 63 -1.91 3.77 6.75
CA ILE A 63 -0.70 2.96 6.92
C ILE A 63 -0.84 1.64 6.15
N GLY A 64 -1.97 0.95 6.27
CA GLY A 64 -2.24 -0.29 5.56
C GLY A 64 -2.12 -0.12 4.05
N LEU A 65 -2.69 0.97 3.51
CA LEU A 65 -2.60 1.30 2.09
C LEU A 65 -1.15 1.46 1.65
N VAL A 66 -0.37 2.30 2.33
CA VAL A 66 1.00 2.61 1.90
C VAL A 66 1.92 1.41 2.07
N ALA A 67 1.77 0.64 3.14
CA ALA A 67 2.67 -0.46 3.50
C ALA A 67 2.84 -1.50 2.40
N VAL A 68 1.82 -1.72 1.56
CA VAL A 68 1.84 -2.73 0.51
C VAL A 68 2.05 -2.16 -0.89
N THR A 69 1.88 -0.84 -1.08
CA THR A 69 1.94 -0.21 -2.42
C THR A 69 3.23 -0.52 -3.15
N THR A 70 4.39 -0.40 -2.50
CA THR A 70 5.70 -0.70 -3.10
C THR A 70 5.80 -2.15 -3.58
N THR A 71 5.24 -3.11 -2.83
CA THR A 71 5.25 -4.53 -3.22
C THR A 71 4.29 -4.79 -4.38
N SER A 72 3.06 -4.27 -4.32
CA SER A 72 2.08 -4.43 -5.41
C SER A 72 2.47 -3.72 -6.70
N ASP A 73 3.24 -2.63 -6.64
CA ASP A 73 3.73 -1.86 -7.80
C ASP A 73 4.73 -2.65 -8.66
N THR A 74 5.32 -3.72 -8.10
CA THR A 74 6.18 -4.62 -8.87
C THR A 74 5.40 -5.35 -9.98
N PHE A 75 4.12 -5.66 -9.79
CA PHE A 75 3.30 -6.36 -10.78
C PHE A 75 3.16 -5.59 -12.10
N PRO A 76 2.64 -4.34 -12.12
CA PRO A 76 2.55 -3.57 -13.36
C PRO A 76 3.95 -3.22 -13.90
N SER A 77 4.96 -3.04 -13.05
CA SER A 77 6.34 -2.80 -13.47
C SER A 77 6.94 -3.98 -14.24
N VAL A 78 6.81 -5.19 -13.72
CA VAL A 78 7.33 -6.43 -14.33
C VAL A 78 6.49 -6.84 -15.54
N LEU A 79 5.16 -6.84 -15.43
CA LEU A 79 4.29 -7.42 -16.45
C LEU A 79 3.94 -6.45 -17.57
N MET A 80 3.82 -5.16 -17.26
CA MET A 80 3.39 -4.13 -18.22
C MET A 80 4.49 -3.13 -18.57
N GLY A 81 5.56 -3.04 -17.78
CA GLY A 81 6.63 -2.06 -17.98
C GLY A 81 6.22 -0.62 -17.65
N ILE A 82 5.13 -0.44 -16.91
CA ILE A 82 4.57 0.87 -16.55
C ILE A 82 4.55 0.96 -15.01
N PRO A 83 5.56 1.61 -14.41
CA PRO A 83 5.67 1.70 -12.96
C PRO A 83 4.66 2.72 -12.39
N GLY A 84 4.18 2.46 -11.19
CA GLY A 84 3.36 3.37 -10.39
C GLY A 84 4.18 4.33 -9.53
N THR A 85 5.42 3.97 -9.19
CA THR A 85 6.31 4.79 -8.36
C THR A 85 7.69 4.97 -8.98
N SER A 86 8.41 6.00 -8.57
CA SER A 86 9.79 6.21 -9.00
C SER A 86 10.72 5.08 -8.54
N GLY A 87 10.41 4.43 -7.42
CA GLY A 87 11.19 3.34 -6.84
C GLY A 87 11.15 2.04 -7.65
N SER A 88 10.03 1.75 -8.32
CA SER A 88 9.89 0.55 -9.15
C SER A 88 10.38 0.71 -10.59
N GLN A 89 10.90 1.88 -10.97
CA GLN A 89 11.54 2.06 -12.28
C GLN A 89 12.71 1.11 -12.50
N ALA A 90 13.50 0.82 -11.46
CA ALA A 90 14.56 -0.19 -11.54
C ALA A 90 13.98 -1.58 -11.83
N THR A 91 12.84 -1.93 -11.21
CA THR A 91 12.12 -3.18 -11.46
C THR A 91 11.63 -3.30 -12.92
N VAL A 92 11.30 -2.19 -13.57
CA VAL A 92 10.97 -2.21 -15.02
C VAL A 92 12.18 -2.58 -15.85
N LEU A 93 13.35 -2.02 -15.55
CA LEU A 93 14.58 -2.25 -16.33
C LEU A 93 15.00 -3.72 -16.32
N ASP A 94 14.88 -4.38 -15.17
CA ASP A 94 15.27 -5.79 -15.02
C ASP A 94 14.09 -6.74 -15.31
N GLY A 95 12.93 -6.47 -14.72
CA GLY A 95 11.79 -7.39 -14.69
C GLY A 95 10.94 -7.40 -15.96
N PHE A 96 10.77 -6.27 -16.66
CA PHE A 96 9.98 -6.26 -17.91
C PHE A 96 10.65 -7.07 -19.03
N PRO A 97 11.97 -6.99 -19.26
CA PRO A 97 12.65 -7.91 -20.17
C PRO A 97 12.54 -9.38 -19.77
N MET A 98 12.56 -9.70 -18.47
CA MET A 98 12.38 -11.07 -17.98
C MET A 98 10.96 -11.58 -18.23
N SER A 99 9.94 -10.76 -18.00
CA SER A 99 8.54 -11.16 -18.27
C SER A 99 8.30 -11.44 -19.75
N LYS A 100 8.94 -10.68 -20.66
CA LYS A 100 8.91 -10.96 -22.12
C LYS A 100 9.54 -12.30 -22.51
N LYS A 101 10.43 -12.85 -21.68
CA LYS A 101 11.04 -14.18 -21.86
C LYS A 101 10.24 -15.30 -21.18
N GLY A 102 9.09 -14.99 -20.57
CA GLY A 102 8.32 -15.93 -19.76
C GLY A 102 8.90 -16.17 -18.36
N GLU A 103 9.86 -15.36 -17.93
CA GLU A 103 10.55 -15.49 -16.64
C GLU A 103 10.04 -14.49 -15.59
N GLY A 104 8.85 -13.92 -15.77
CA GLY A 104 8.32 -12.86 -14.90
C GLY A 104 8.14 -13.26 -13.43
N THR A 105 8.05 -14.56 -13.12
CA THR A 105 8.00 -15.07 -11.74
C THR A 105 9.36 -15.08 -11.04
N ARG A 106 10.45 -14.90 -11.79
CA ARG A 106 11.84 -14.84 -11.30
C ARG A 106 12.38 -13.41 -11.24
N ALA A 107 11.59 -12.45 -11.74
CA ALA A 107 11.91 -11.03 -11.75
C ALA A 107 11.79 -10.42 -10.34
#